data_AF-A0A0N1C605-F1
#
_entry.id   AF-A0A0N1C605-F1
#
_cell.length_a   1.000
_cell.length_b   1.000
_cell.length_c   1.000
_cell.angle_alpha   90.00
_cell.angle_beta   90.00
_cell.angle_gamma   90.00
#
_symmetry.space_group_name_H-M   'P 1'
#
loop_
_entity.id
_entity.type
_entity.pdbx_description
1 polymer ?
#
loop_
_entity_poly.entity_id
_entity_poly.type
_entity_poly.pdbx_seq_one_letter_code
_entity_poly.pdbx_strand_id
1 'polypeptide(L)'
;MATRHRDEQGTLFSKCRHCGRPIRSHGGKSWTLADGIDLDELASQSHIRYICVTNTFEGEVIARYVLESDLDDEAIKARCEAVIDKHGAREPLSGLDVRVLGGTKH
;
A
#
# COMPACT_ATOMS: atom_id res chain seq x y z
N MET A 1 17.59 2.83 -26.00
CA MET A 1 17.12 1.44 -26.19
C MET A 1 17.40 0.65 -24.93
N ALA A 2 16.35 0.19 -24.22
CA ALA A 2 16.52 -0.61 -23.01
C ALA A 2 16.72 -2.07 -23.40
N THR A 3 17.95 -2.57 -23.34
CA THR A 3 18.30 -3.95 -23.68
C THR A 3 17.76 -4.90 -22.61
N ARG A 4 16.61 -5.50 -22.88
CA ARG A 4 16.04 -6.58 -22.08
C ARG A 4 16.50 -7.91 -22.66
N HIS A 5 17.08 -8.78 -21.85
CA HIS A 5 17.44 -10.13 -22.27
C HIS A 5 17.11 -11.14 -21.16
N ARG A 6 16.83 -12.39 -21.56
CA ARG A 6 16.58 -13.50 -20.65
C ARG A 6 17.75 -14.47 -20.70
N ASP A 7 18.15 -15.03 -19.58
CA ASP A 7 19.08 -16.16 -19.54
C ASP A 7 18.35 -17.51 -19.69
N GLU A 8 19.14 -18.59 -19.77
CA GLU A 8 18.66 -19.97 -19.93
C GLU A 8 17.84 -20.47 -18.72
N GLN A 9 17.96 -19.80 -17.56
CA GLN A 9 17.21 -20.12 -16.34
C GLN A 9 15.92 -19.29 -16.22
N GLY A 10 15.60 -18.47 -17.23
CA GLY A 10 14.38 -17.66 -17.29
C GLY A 10 14.49 -16.32 -16.57
N THR A 11 15.68 -15.93 -16.11
CA THR A 11 15.96 -14.67 -15.43
C THR A 11 15.94 -13.52 -16.43
N LEU A 12 15.12 -12.50 -16.18
CA LEU A 12 15.09 -11.28 -16.99
C LEU A 12 16.09 -10.26 -16.43
N PHE A 13 17.01 -9.82 -17.29
CA PHE A 13 17.94 -8.74 -17.03
C PHE A 13 17.48 -7.46 -17.72
N SER A 14 17.45 -6.35 -16.99
CA SER A 14 17.19 -5.02 -17.54
C SER A 14 17.97 -3.93 -16.78
N LYS A 15 17.87 -2.68 -17.21
CA LYS A 15 18.42 -1.52 -16.48
C LYS A 15 17.30 -0.54 -16.14
N CYS A 16 17.31 -0.01 -14.92
CA CYS A 16 16.38 1.03 -14.50
C CYS A 16 16.57 2.29 -15.36
N ARG A 17 15.49 2.81 -15.95
CA ARG A 17 15.54 4.04 -16.76
C ARG A 17 15.88 5.31 -15.97
N HIS A 18 15.68 5.29 -14.65
CA HIS A 18 15.85 6.45 -13.78
C HIS A 18 17.25 6.53 -13.17
N CYS A 19 17.79 5.40 -12.70
CA CYS A 19 19.09 5.38 -12.02
C CYS A 19 20.17 4.55 -12.73
N GLY A 20 19.86 3.91 -13.86
CA GLY A 20 20.80 3.11 -14.64
C GLY A 20 21.23 1.78 -14.02
N ARG A 21 20.81 1.49 -12.78
CA ARG A 21 21.18 0.26 -12.05
C ARG A 21 20.61 -1.00 -12.71
N PRO A 22 21.35 -2.12 -12.68
CA PRO A 22 20.87 -3.40 -13.22
C PRO A 22 19.71 -3.94 -12.38
N ILE A 23 18.69 -4.47 -13.06
CA ILE A 23 17.52 -5.14 -12.49
C ILE A 23 17.57 -6.60 -12.95
N ARG A 24 17.45 -7.54 -12.01
CA ARG A 24 17.32 -8.97 -12.26
C ARG A 24 15.95 -9.43 -11.76
N SER A 25 15.23 -10.22 -12.54
CA SER A 25 13.91 -10.74 -12.17
C SER A 25 13.82 -12.22 -12.51
N HIS A 26 13.55 -13.06 -11.50
CA HIS A 26 13.31 -14.49 -11.67
C HIS A 26 11.81 -14.74 -11.58
N GLY A 27 11.20 -15.27 -12.65
CA GLY A 27 9.76 -15.54 -12.70
C GLY A 27 8.93 -14.27 -12.84
N GLY A 28 8.20 -14.14 -13.94
CA GLY A 28 7.49 -12.91 -14.33
C GLY A 28 6.28 -12.51 -13.47
N LYS A 29 6.33 -12.60 -12.14
CA LYS A 29 5.20 -12.28 -11.25
C LYS A 29 5.49 -11.48 -9.98
N SER A 30 6.71 -11.07 -9.66
CA SER A 30 6.92 -10.16 -8.51
C SER A 30 8.19 -9.33 -8.63
N TRP A 31 8.09 -8.09 -8.16
CA TRP A 31 9.19 -7.12 -8.14
C TRP A 31 9.99 -7.32 -6.85
N THR A 32 11.26 -7.70 -6.95
CA THR A 32 12.20 -7.67 -5.82
C THR A 32 13.33 -6.70 -6.15
N LEU A 33 13.42 -5.62 -5.38
CA LEU A 33 14.58 -4.73 -5.38
C LEU A 33 15.73 -5.47 -4.68
N ALA A 34 16.78 -5.77 -5.44
CA ALA A 34 18.14 -6.29 -5.15
C ALA A 34 18.52 -6.96 -3.80
N ASP A 35 17.94 -6.58 -2.66
CA ASP A 35 18.18 -7.17 -1.33
C ASP A 35 16.86 -7.59 -0.63
N GLY A 36 15.77 -7.69 -1.38
CA GLY A 36 14.54 -8.35 -0.98
C GLY A 36 13.90 -7.78 0.29
N ILE A 37 13.45 -6.51 0.25
CA ILE A 37 12.43 -6.09 1.20
C ILE A 37 11.15 -6.82 0.81
N ASP A 38 10.83 -7.86 1.57
CA ASP A 38 9.51 -8.47 1.54
C ASP A 38 8.52 -7.42 2.07
N LEU A 39 7.77 -6.82 1.16
CA LEU A 39 6.80 -5.77 1.50
C LEU A 39 5.61 -6.34 2.28
N ASP A 40 5.32 -7.64 2.13
CA ASP A 40 4.27 -8.31 2.87
C ASP A 40 4.74 -8.61 4.30
N GLU A 41 5.99 -9.04 4.48
CA GLU A 41 6.62 -9.18 5.80
C GLU A 41 6.87 -7.82 6.48
N LEU A 42 7.28 -6.80 5.72
CA LEU A 42 7.41 -5.44 6.26
C LEU A 42 6.03 -4.87 6.65
N ALA A 43 4.99 -5.17 5.88
CA ALA A 43 3.63 -4.82 6.23
C ALA A 43 3.11 -5.62 7.43
N SER A 44 3.50 -6.89 7.58
CA SER A 44 3.15 -7.73 8.73
C SER A 44 3.82 -7.25 10.02
N GLN A 45 5.02 -6.69 9.92
CA GLN A 45 5.76 -6.05 11.02
C GLN A 45 5.40 -4.57 11.24
N SER A 46 4.64 -3.97 10.32
CA SER A 46 4.18 -2.59 10.47
C SER A 46 3.00 -2.53 11.44
N HIS A 47 3.31 -2.18 12.69
CA HIS A 47 2.32 -1.86 13.72
C HIS A 47 1.51 -0.58 13.44
N ILE A 48 1.87 0.15 12.38
CA ILE A 48 1.20 1.40 12.04
C ILE A 48 -0.16 1.09 11.42
N ARG A 49 -1.21 1.53 12.11
CA ARG A 49 -2.59 1.50 11.65
C ARG A 49 -2.90 2.83 10.97
N TYR A 50 -3.78 2.80 9.98
CA TYR A 50 -4.21 3.99 9.26
C TYR A 50 -5.72 3.96 9.05
N ILE A 51 -6.37 5.13 9.03
CA ILE A 51 -7.67 5.29 8.37
C ILE A 51 -7.41 5.73 6.93
N CYS A 52 -7.88 4.94 5.97
CA CYS A 52 -7.82 5.25 4.54
C CYS A 52 -9.19 5.72 4.06
N VAL A 53 -9.20 6.77 3.24
CA VAL A 53 -10.36 7.22 2.46
C VAL A 53 -10.08 6.90 1.01
N THR A 54 -10.94 6.08 0.41
CA THR A 54 -10.79 5.56 -0.95
C THR A 54 -11.94 6.05 -1.82
N ASN A 55 -11.63 6.65 -2.96
CA ASN A 55 -12.60 6.87 -4.03
C ASN A 55 -12.88 5.53 -4.73
N THR A 56 -14.08 4.99 -4.55
CA THR A 56 -14.48 3.70 -5.11
C THR A 56 -14.75 3.75 -6.61
N PHE A 57 -14.99 4.93 -7.19
CA PHE A 57 -15.17 5.06 -8.64
C PHE A 57 -13.87 4.86 -9.40
N GLU A 58 -12.77 5.38 -8.85
CA GLU A 58 -11.44 5.35 -9.47
C GLU A 58 -10.51 4.30 -8.83
N GLY A 59 -10.89 3.76 -7.67
CA GLY A 59 -10.07 2.81 -6.91
C GLY A 59 -8.86 3.45 -6.24
N GLU A 60 -8.89 4.76 -6.00
CA GLU A 60 -7.74 5.54 -5.53
C GLU A 60 -7.88 5.95 -4.07
N VAL A 61 -6.77 5.88 -3.33
CA VAL A 61 -6.71 6.41 -1.95
C VAL A 61 -6.49 7.92 -2.00
N ILE A 62 -7.49 8.68 -1.56
CA ILE A 62 -7.47 10.15 -1.59
C ILE A 62 -6.99 10.76 -0.27
N ALA A 63 -7.05 10.02 0.84
CA ALA A 63 -6.50 10.45 2.12
C ALA A 63 -6.07 9.27 3.00
N ARG A 64 -5.03 9.50 3.81
CA ARG A 64 -4.57 8.57 4.85
C ARG A 64 -4.31 9.31 6.16
N TYR A 65 -4.81 8.75 7.25
CA TYR A 65 -4.62 9.28 8.61
C TYR A 65 -3.93 8.22 9.44
N VAL A 66 -2.74 8.53 9.97
CA VAL A 66 -2.04 7.64 10.89
C VAL A 66 -2.85 7.53 12.18
N LEU A 67 -3.01 6.30 12.67
CA LEU A 67 -3.54 6.02 14.00
C LEU A 67 -2.38 5.74 14.95
N GLU A 68 -2.44 6.35 16.13
CA GLU A 68 -1.48 6.10 17.20
C GLU A 68 -1.60 4.64 17.69
N SER A 69 -0.47 4.07 18.11
CA SER A 69 -0.37 2.64 18.44
C SER A 69 -1.15 2.23 19.68
N ASP A 70 -1.40 3.19 20.58
CA ASP A 70 -2.04 3.00 21.90
C ASP A 70 -3.53 3.34 21.91
N LEU A 71 -4.12 3.74 20.78
CA LEU A 71 -5.56 3.96 20.69
C LEU A 71 -6.32 2.64 20.87
N ASP A 72 -7.31 2.68 21.76
CA ASP A 72 -8.30 1.63 21.95
C ASP A 72 -9.37 1.63 20.84
N ASP A 73 -10.21 0.61 20.83
CA ASP A 73 -11.23 0.43 19.80
C ASP A 73 -12.28 1.57 19.79
N GLU A 74 -12.60 2.15 20.95
CA GLU A 74 -13.54 3.26 21.04
C GLU A 74 -12.95 4.55 20.44
N ALA A 75 -11.69 4.85 20.74
CA ALA A 75 -10.97 5.98 20.18
C ALA A 75 -10.75 5.82 18.68
N ILE A 76 -10.45 4.61 18.20
CA ILE A 76 -10.34 4.30 16.76
C ILE A 76 -11.70 4.52 16.08
N LYS A 77 -12.78 4.03 16.68
CA LYS A 77 -14.13 4.23 16.14
C LYS A 77 -14.48 5.71 16.07
N ALA A 78 -14.26 6.47 17.15
CA ALA A 78 -14.51 7.91 17.19
C ALA A 78 -13.67 8.66 16.13
N ARG A 79 -12.42 8.24 15.93
CA ARG A 79 -11.55 8.83 14.90
C ARG A 79 -12.02 8.50 13.49
N CYS A 80 -12.50 7.28 13.26
CA CYS A 80 -13.08 6.86 12.00
C CYS A 80 -14.34 7.68 11.67
N GLU A 81 -15.25 7.84 12.63
CA GLU A 81 -16.45 8.67 12.48
C GLU A 81 -16.11 10.12 12.13
N ALA A 82 -15.12 10.71 12.81
CA ALA A 82 -14.67 12.06 12.49
C ALA A 82 -14.10 12.19 11.06
N VAL A 83 -13.44 11.15 10.55
CA VAL A 83 -12.95 11.12 9.16
C VAL A 83 -14.12 10.95 8.19
N ILE A 84 -15.09 10.08 8.48
CA ILE A 84 -16.29 9.90 7.68
C ILE A 84 -17.04 11.22 7.50
N ASP A 85 -17.29 11.93 8.60
CA ASP A 85 -18.00 13.21 8.58
C ASP A 85 -17.19 14.28 7.83
N LYS A 86 -15.87 14.34 8.04
CA LYS A 86 -14.98 15.30 7.38
C LYS A 86 -14.99 15.19 5.86
N HIS A 87 -15.07 13.97 5.32
CA HIS A 87 -15.02 13.71 3.87
C HIS A 87 -16.40 13.58 3.24
N GLY A 88 -17.49 13.68 4.02
CA GLY A 88 -18.84 13.48 3.50
C GLY A 88 -19.09 12.04 3.03
N ALA A 89 -18.38 11.06 3.58
CA ALA A 89 -18.48 9.67 3.12
C ALA A 89 -19.87 9.04 3.40
N ARG A 90 -20.66 9.65 4.31
CA ARG A 90 -22.07 9.29 4.59
C ARG A 90 -23.05 9.75 3.52
N GLU A 91 -22.66 10.67 2.65
CA GLU A 91 -23.57 11.17 1.63
C GLU A 91 -23.94 10.06 0.64
N PRO A 92 -25.22 9.93 0.26
CA PRO A 92 -25.62 9.01 -0.80
C PRO A 92 -24.82 9.30 -2.07
N LEU A 93 -24.25 8.26 -2.67
CA LEU A 93 -23.42 8.38 -3.89
C LEU A 93 -22.10 9.13 -3.71
N SER A 94 -21.61 9.33 -2.48
CA SER A 94 -20.30 9.93 -2.21
C SER A 94 -19.15 9.23 -2.98
N GLY A 95 -19.29 7.93 -3.20
CA GLY A 95 -18.22 7.11 -3.80
C GLY A 95 -16.99 7.00 -2.90
N LEU A 96 -17.15 7.25 -1.60
CA LEU A 96 -16.05 7.21 -0.64
C LEU A 96 -16.22 6.04 0.32
N ASP A 97 -15.18 5.23 0.43
CA ASP A 97 -15.05 4.15 1.41
C ASP A 97 -13.99 4.55 2.45
N VAL A 98 -14.35 4.50 3.73
CA VAL A 98 -13.45 4.84 4.84
C VAL A 98 -13.20 3.59 5.67
N ARG A 99 -11.94 3.16 5.76
CA ARG A 99 -11.57 1.92 6.48
C ARG A 99 -10.28 2.07 7.27
N VAL A 100 -10.23 1.37 8.39
CA VAL A 100 -8.96 1.14 9.11
C VAL A 100 -8.19 0.03 8.39
N LEU A 101 -6.94 0.30 8.02
CA LEU A 101 -6.02 -0.64 7.37
C LEU A 101 -4.69 -0.71 8.16
N GLY A 102 -3.99 -1.84 8.01
CA GLY A 102 -2.70 -2.09 8.67
C GLY A 102 -2.83 -2.54 10.12
N GLY A 103 -1.68 -2.80 10.75
CA GLY A 103 -1.54 -3.34 12.11
C GLY A 103 -1.84 -4.83 12.23
N THR A 104 -1.17 -5.49 13.16
CA THR A 104 -1.54 -6.82 13.65
C THR A 104 -2.65 -6.67 14.69
N LYS A 105 -3.75 -7.43 14.53
CA LYS A 105 -4.69 -7.66 15.64
C LYS A 105 -3.90 -8.39 16.73
N HIS A 106 -3.69 -7.74 17.86
CA HIS A 106 -3.30 -8.45 19.09
C HIS A 106 -4.50 -9.23 19.62
#